data_AF-A0A8D2PQU3-F1
#
_entry.id   AF-A0A8D2PQU3-F1
#
_cell.length_a   1.000
_cell.length_b   1.000
_cell.length_c   1.000
_cell.angle_alpha   90.00
_cell.angle_beta   90.00
_cell.angle_gamma   90.00
#
_symmetry.space_group_name_H-M   'P 1'
#
loop_
_entity.id
_entity.type
_entity.pdbx_description
1 polymer ?
#
loop_
_entity_poly.entity_id
_entity_poly.type
_entity_poly.pdbx_seq_one_letter_code
_entity_poly.pdbx_strand_id
1 'polypeptide(L)'
;MERLEEELTCAICCEIFSEPRLLLCSHTFCLRCCITIGKHRGHAIDDLQSAYRKGRAASGRLLQELQEQPRSRLCSERLRQDKARCQEAARSDREAVLRYFRELGDALERQKEALLGALDELDGSISEKYDPLIEEVEKVKLEESELKELHSAVQEEESPLLFLEKLDGLQLRLQALRQKQLPEPEPVEIHPRMEKVLQDTWSKTELGKVHRIHLCKWFALIKYGKGRSFKGMKKINYY
;
A
#
# COMPACT_ATOMS: atom_id res chain seq x y z
N MET A 1 36.63 4.62 -65.21
CA MET A 1 35.66 4.44 -66.30
C MET A 1 35.44 2.96 -66.63
N GLU A 2 36.26 2.04 -66.10
CA GLU A 2 36.20 0.59 -66.38
C GLU A 2 35.03 -0.17 -65.71
N ARG A 3 34.46 0.33 -64.60
CA ARG A 3 33.35 -0.35 -63.89
C ARG A 3 31.99 -0.36 -64.60
N LEU A 4 31.82 0.43 -65.66
CA LEU A 4 30.57 0.48 -66.46
C LEU A 4 30.67 -0.41 -67.72
N GLU A 5 31.88 -0.77 -68.15
CA GLU A 5 32.09 -1.55 -69.36
C GLU A 5 31.76 -3.03 -69.12
N GLU A 6 32.07 -3.58 -67.94
CA GLU A 6 31.69 -4.95 -67.55
C GLU A 6 30.15 -5.13 -67.53
N GLU A 7 29.39 -4.12 -67.09
CA GLU A 7 27.92 -4.16 -67.05
C GLU A 7 27.25 -4.05 -68.44
N LEU A 8 28.02 -3.70 -69.48
CA LEU A 8 27.55 -3.55 -70.86
C LEU A 8 28.11 -4.63 -71.80
N THR A 9 28.67 -5.71 -71.26
CA THR A 9 29.21 -6.83 -72.03
C THR A 9 28.28 -8.04 -72.02
N CYS A 10 28.17 -8.70 -73.16
CA CYS A 10 27.39 -9.92 -73.29
C CYS A 10 28.18 -11.11 -72.74
N ALA A 11 27.64 -11.78 -71.72
CA ALA A 11 28.26 -12.97 -71.11
C ALA A 11 28.39 -14.19 -72.05
N ILE A 12 27.91 -14.11 -73.29
CA ILE A 12 28.01 -15.17 -74.30
C ILE A 12 29.17 -14.91 -75.27
N CYS A 13 29.24 -13.72 -75.87
CA CYS A 13 30.31 -13.38 -76.82
C CYS A 13 31.46 -12.57 -76.20
N CYS A 14 31.34 -12.18 -74.93
CA CYS A 14 32.30 -11.36 -74.19
C CYS A 14 32.60 -9.99 -74.84
N GLU A 15 31.76 -9.56 -75.79
CA GLU A 15 31.83 -8.25 -76.45
C GLU A 15 30.79 -7.30 -75.85
N ILE A 16 30.96 -6.00 -76.08
CA ILE A 16 29.95 -4.98 -75.75
C ILE A 16 28.63 -5.32 -76.44
N PHE A 17 27.50 -5.14 -75.76
CA PHE A 17 26.18 -5.48 -76.27
C PHE A 17 25.89 -4.83 -77.63
N SER A 18 25.70 -5.67 -78.64
CA SER A 18 25.16 -5.28 -79.95
C SER A 18 23.71 -5.77 -80.05
N GLU A 19 22.79 -4.82 -80.28
CA GLU A 19 21.33 -5.04 -80.25
C GLU A 19 20.85 -5.82 -79.01
N PRO A 20 21.01 -5.27 -77.79
CA PRO A 20 20.67 -5.97 -76.56
C PRO A 20 19.19 -6.33 -76.48
N ARG A 21 18.92 -7.56 -76.07
CA ARG A 21 17.58 -8.11 -75.86
C ARG A 21 17.41 -8.56 -74.41
N LEU A 22 16.31 -8.14 -73.79
CA LEU A 22 15.97 -8.58 -72.44
C LEU A 22 15.09 -9.82 -72.53
N LEU A 23 15.54 -10.91 -71.91
CA LEU A 23 14.76 -12.14 -71.80
C LEU A 23 13.77 -12.07 -70.63
N LEU A 24 12.73 -12.91 -70.66
CA LEU A 24 11.75 -13.02 -69.56
C LEU A 24 12.38 -13.46 -68.23
N CYS A 25 13.56 -14.08 -68.25
CA CYS A 25 14.35 -14.39 -67.06
C CYS A 25 15.19 -13.20 -66.57
N SER A 26 14.95 -11.98 -67.09
CA SER A 26 15.61 -10.72 -66.73
C SER A 26 17.11 -10.65 -67.00
N HIS A 27 17.63 -11.51 -67.89
CA HIS A 27 18.99 -11.44 -68.40
C HIS A 27 19.03 -10.73 -69.76
N THR A 28 20.15 -10.04 -70.04
CA THR A 28 20.37 -9.30 -71.30
C THR A 28 21.48 -9.94 -72.11
N PHE A 29 21.24 -10.19 -73.40
CA PHE A 29 22.25 -10.71 -74.34
C PHE A 29 22.14 -10.00 -75.70
N CYS A 30 23.19 -10.09 -76.53
CA CYS A 30 23.12 -9.63 -77.93
C CYS A 30 22.07 -10.43 -78.70
N LEU A 31 21.32 -9.80 -79.61
CA LEU A 31 20.31 -10.48 -80.44
C LEU A 31 20.87 -11.75 -81.12
N ARG A 32 22.05 -11.64 -81.72
CA ARG A 32 22.75 -12.77 -82.35
C ARG A 32 22.98 -13.92 -81.37
N CYS A 33 23.38 -13.61 -80.14
CA CYS A 33 23.66 -14.61 -79.10
C CYS A 33 22.38 -15.27 -78.57
N CYS A 34 21.29 -14.51 -78.43
CA CYS A 34 19.97 -15.06 -78.07
C CYS A 34 19.44 -16.08 -79.08
N ILE A 35 19.69 -15.85 -80.38
CA ILE A 35 19.17 -16.72 -81.46
C ILE A 35 20.04 -17.98 -81.64
N THR A 36 21.34 -17.88 -81.35
CA THR A 36 22.31 -18.96 -81.61
C THR A 36 22.49 -19.96 -80.46
N ILE A 37 22.27 -19.56 -79.20
CA ILE A 37 22.60 -20.41 -78.04
C ILE A 37 21.40 -20.51 -77.07
N GLY A 38 20.97 -21.75 -76.79
CA GLY A 38 20.21 -22.09 -75.57
C GLY A 38 18.68 -22.29 -75.69
N LYS A 39 18.08 -22.67 -74.55
CA LYS A 39 16.67 -23.12 -74.33
C LYS A 39 15.58 -22.05 -74.56
N HIS A 40 15.90 -20.93 -75.22
CA HIS A 40 14.99 -19.80 -75.45
C HIS A 40 14.40 -19.76 -76.86
N ARG A 41 14.67 -20.79 -77.67
CA ARG A 41 14.14 -20.95 -79.03
C ARG A 41 12.60 -20.98 -78.99
N GLY A 42 11.96 -19.95 -79.53
CA GLY A 42 10.49 -19.81 -79.58
C GLY A 42 9.86 -19.03 -78.42
N HIS A 43 10.64 -18.51 -77.47
CA HIS A 43 10.12 -17.55 -76.49
C HIS A 43 10.07 -16.15 -77.09
N ALA A 44 9.07 -15.35 -76.69
CA ALA A 44 8.99 -13.96 -77.09
C ALA A 44 10.13 -13.15 -76.44
N ILE A 45 10.90 -12.43 -77.27
CA ILE A 45 12.06 -11.64 -76.86
C ILE A 45 11.75 -10.17 -77.16
N ASP A 46 11.65 -9.33 -76.13
CA ASP A 46 11.50 -7.88 -76.30
C ASP A 46 12.87 -7.22 -76.54
N ASP A 47 12.90 -6.13 -77.33
CA ASP A 47 14.08 -5.26 -77.34
C ASP A 47 14.21 -4.49 -76.02
N LEU A 48 15.45 -4.13 -75.67
CA LEU A 48 15.76 -3.44 -74.42
C LEU A 48 14.96 -2.14 -74.24
N GLN A 49 14.69 -1.38 -75.32
CA GLN A 49 13.96 -0.11 -75.23
C GLN A 49 12.47 -0.32 -74.95
N SER A 50 11.86 -1.35 -75.53
CA SER A 50 10.48 -1.74 -75.24
C SER A 50 10.33 -2.31 -73.83
N ALA A 51 11.26 -3.16 -73.38
CA ALA A 51 11.29 -3.65 -72.01
C ALA A 51 11.48 -2.51 -70.99
N TYR A 52 12.39 -1.58 -71.26
CA TYR A 52 12.61 -0.40 -70.41
C TYR A 52 11.35 0.48 -70.31
N ARG A 53 10.67 0.76 -71.43
CA ARG A 53 9.41 1.53 -71.43
C ARG A 53 8.31 0.82 -70.63
N LYS A 54 8.13 -0.50 -70.83
CA LYS A 54 7.18 -1.32 -70.06
C LYS A 54 7.52 -1.31 -68.56
N GLY A 55 8.79 -1.47 -68.21
CA GLY A 55 9.28 -1.43 -66.83
C GLY A 55 9.09 -0.07 -66.16
N ARG A 56 9.38 1.04 -66.85
CA ARG A 56 9.14 2.41 -66.35
C ARG A 56 7.65 2.69 -66.15
N ALA A 57 6.80 2.25 -67.09
CA ALA A 57 5.35 2.37 -66.94
C ALA A 57 4.81 1.50 -65.78
N ALA A 58 5.39 0.32 -65.55
CA ALA A 58 5.05 -0.54 -64.42
C ALA A 58 5.58 -0.01 -63.08
N SER A 59 6.74 0.64 -63.07
CA SER A 59 7.36 1.25 -61.88
C SER A 59 6.47 2.31 -61.23
N GLY A 60 5.79 3.12 -62.04
CA GLY A 60 4.78 4.07 -61.54
C GLY A 60 3.62 3.39 -60.81
N ARG A 61 3.15 2.24 -61.31
CA ARG A 61 2.09 1.43 -60.66
C ARG A 61 2.57 0.81 -59.35
N LEU A 62 3.79 0.28 -59.32
CA LEU A 62 4.39 -0.27 -58.09
C LEU A 62 4.53 0.79 -56.99
N LEU A 63 4.95 2.01 -57.35
CA LEU A 63 5.03 3.11 -56.39
C LEU A 63 3.64 3.51 -55.87
N GLN A 64 2.64 3.55 -56.74
CA GLN A 64 1.25 3.82 -56.36
C GLN A 64 0.73 2.73 -55.40
N GLU A 65 0.94 1.45 -55.68
CA GLU A 65 0.56 0.34 -54.80
C GLU A 65 1.24 0.41 -53.42
N LEU A 66 2.49 0.85 -53.36
CA LEU A 66 3.22 1.06 -52.09
C LEU A 66 2.70 2.27 -51.31
N GLN A 67 2.32 3.36 -51.99
CA GLN A 67 1.72 4.54 -51.37
C GLN A 67 0.28 4.27 -50.90
N GLU A 68 -0.46 3.46 -51.65
CA GLU A 68 -1.83 3.03 -51.36
C GLU A 68 -1.90 1.83 -50.40
N GLN A 69 -0.80 1.44 -49.74
CA GLN A 69 -0.81 0.49 -48.63
C GLN A 69 -0.82 1.20 -47.26
N PRO A 70 -1.95 1.79 -46.81
CA PRO A 70 -2.08 2.34 -45.46
C PRO A 70 -2.12 1.25 -44.39
N ARG A 71 -2.07 -0.04 -44.77
CA ARG A 71 -2.17 -1.18 -43.85
C ARG A 71 -1.11 -1.13 -42.76
N SER A 72 0.13 -0.76 -43.09
CA SER A 72 1.22 -0.61 -42.12
C SER A 72 0.96 0.55 -41.15
N ARG A 73 0.48 1.70 -41.66
CA ARG A 73 0.12 2.88 -40.86
C ARG A 73 -1.05 2.59 -39.93
N LEU A 74 -2.16 2.06 -40.44
CA LEU A 74 -3.34 1.69 -39.65
C LEU A 74 -2.99 0.64 -38.59
N CYS A 75 -2.14 -0.34 -38.95
CA CYS A 75 -1.63 -1.31 -37.98
C CYS A 75 -0.81 -0.63 -36.87
N SER A 76 0.08 0.31 -37.23
CA SER A 76 0.89 1.05 -36.25
C SER A 76 0.04 1.94 -35.33
N GLU A 77 -1.01 2.58 -35.85
CA GLU A 77 -1.95 3.40 -35.08
C GLU A 77 -2.75 2.53 -34.11
N ARG A 78 -3.28 1.40 -34.59
CA ARG A 78 -3.97 0.41 -33.75
C ARG A 78 -3.07 -0.12 -32.63
N LEU A 79 -1.83 -0.50 -32.94
CA LEU A 79 -0.88 -0.99 -31.93
C LEU A 79 -0.55 0.09 -30.88
N ARG A 80 -0.43 1.36 -31.28
CA ARG A 80 -0.23 2.47 -30.34
C ARG A 80 -1.44 2.66 -29.43
N GLN A 81 -2.65 2.58 -29.98
CA GLN A 81 -3.89 2.67 -29.21
C GLN A 81 -4.03 1.50 -28.23
N ASP A 82 -3.79 0.27 -28.69
CA ASP A 82 -3.83 -0.93 -27.85
C ASP A 82 -2.80 -0.85 -26.72
N LYS A 83 -1.56 -0.42 -27.03
CA LYS A 83 -0.53 -0.19 -26.02
C LYS A 83 -0.98 0.84 -24.98
N ALA A 84 -1.51 1.98 -25.40
CA ALA A 84 -1.98 3.03 -24.49
C ALA A 84 -3.11 2.51 -23.60
N ARG A 85 -4.08 1.79 -24.17
CA ARG A 85 -5.18 1.17 -23.42
C ARG A 85 -4.68 0.18 -22.37
N CYS A 86 -3.76 -0.72 -22.74
CA CYS A 86 -3.20 -1.70 -21.80
C CYS A 86 -2.38 -1.02 -20.69
N GLN A 87 -1.63 0.04 -21.03
CA GLN A 87 -0.87 0.80 -20.04
C GLN A 87 -1.76 1.55 -19.05
N GLU A 88 -2.88 2.10 -19.52
CA GLU A 88 -3.86 2.75 -18.66
C GLU A 88 -4.55 1.74 -17.75
N ALA A 89 -4.95 0.58 -18.27
CA ALA A 89 -5.50 -0.51 -17.46
C ALA A 89 -4.52 -0.95 -16.36
N ALA A 90 -3.26 -1.19 -16.71
CA ALA A 90 -2.23 -1.56 -15.72
C ALA A 90 -1.98 -0.45 -14.68
N ARG A 91 -2.06 0.82 -15.07
CA ARG A 91 -1.96 1.95 -14.14
C ARG A 91 -3.15 1.97 -13.17
N SER A 92 -4.36 1.79 -13.70
CA SER A 92 -5.59 1.73 -12.91
C SER A 92 -5.57 0.56 -11.91
N ASP A 93 -5.14 -0.62 -12.35
CA ASP A 93 -4.98 -1.79 -11.47
C ASP A 93 -3.95 -1.55 -10.37
N ARG A 94 -2.82 -0.92 -10.71
CA ARG A 94 -1.80 -0.53 -9.72
C ARG A 94 -2.38 0.40 -8.66
N GLU A 95 -3.15 1.40 -9.08
CA GLU A 95 -3.83 2.33 -8.17
C GLU A 95 -4.89 1.62 -7.31
N ALA A 96 -5.64 0.68 -7.89
CA ALA A 96 -6.63 -0.11 -7.17
C ALA A 96 -5.98 -0.96 -6.07
N VAL A 97 -4.86 -1.62 -6.36
CA VAL A 97 -4.08 -2.39 -5.37
C VAL A 97 -3.58 -1.48 -4.24
N LEU A 98 -2.98 -0.34 -4.58
CA LEU A 98 -2.46 0.60 -3.58
C LEU A 98 -3.59 1.14 -2.69
N ARG A 99 -4.75 1.44 -3.27
CA ARG A 99 -5.92 1.92 -2.54
C ARG A 99 -6.43 0.86 -1.58
N TYR A 100 -6.60 -0.37 -2.05
CA TYR A 100 -7.09 -1.49 -1.25
C TYR A 100 -6.23 -1.73 0.01
N PHE A 101 -4.91 -1.83 -0.16
CA PHE A 101 -4.01 -2.07 0.97
C PHE A 101 -3.91 -0.87 1.92
N ARG A 102 -4.04 0.36 1.40
CA ARG A 102 -4.12 1.56 2.24
C ARG A 102 -5.38 1.52 3.11
N GLU A 103 -6.54 1.31 2.51
CA GLU A 103 -7.82 1.26 3.24
C GLU A 103 -7.84 0.13 4.29
N LEU A 104 -7.24 -1.02 3.96
CA LEU A 104 -7.08 -2.13 4.89
C LEU A 104 -6.13 -1.78 6.05
N GLY A 105 -5.00 -1.13 5.76
CA GLY A 105 -4.07 -0.63 6.77
C GLY A 105 -4.73 0.40 7.69
N ASP A 106 -5.43 1.38 7.13
CA ASP A 106 -6.15 2.40 7.89
C ASP A 106 -7.24 1.77 8.77
N ALA A 107 -7.94 0.76 8.28
CA ALA A 107 -8.95 0.05 9.06
C ALA A 107 -8.35 -0.72 10.24
N LEU A 108 -7.19 -1.36 10.04
CA LEU A 108 -6.45 -2.03 11.11
C LEU A 108 -5.96 -1.04 12.17
N GLU A 109 -5.40 0.08 11.72
CA GLU A 109 -4.88 1.12 12.61
C GLU A 109 -5.99 1.74 13.46
N ARG A 110 -7.13 2.10 12.84
CA ARG A 110 -8.31 2.59 13.56
C ARG A 110 -8.79 1.63 14.64
N GLN A 111 -8.79 0.32 14.37
CA GLN A 111 -9.19 -0.66 15.37
C GLN A 111 -8.18 -0.80 16.51
N LYS A 112 -6.87 -0.74 16.20
CA LYS A 112 -5.81 -0.72 17.21
C LYS A 112 -5.96 0.48 18.13
N GLU A 113 -6.09 1.68 17.56
CA GLU A 113 -6.32 2.92 18.31
C GLU A 113 -7.57 2.82 19.17
N ALA A 114 -8.66 2.29 18.61
CA ALA A 114 -9.90 2.15 19.35
C ALA A 114 -9.82 1.12 20.49
N LEU A 115 -9.01 0.05 20.38
CA LEU A 115 -8.71 -0.88 21.47
C LEU A 115 -7.83 -0.25 22.56
N LEU A 116 -6.83 0.54 22.17
CA LEU A 116 -5.93 1.21 23.10
C LEU A 116 -6.67 2.29 23.89
N GLY A 117 -7.44 3.15 23.22
CA GLY A 117 -8.25 4.16 23.91
C GLY A 117 -9.26 3.54 24.88
N ALA A 118 -9.79 2.37 24.53
CA ALA A 118 -10.62 1.54 25.39
C ALA A 118 -9.92 1.09 26.68
N LEU A 119 -8.63 0.76 26.60
CA LEU A 119 -7.80 0.41 27.75
C LEU A 119 -7.43 1.64 28.57
N ASP A 120 -7.18 2.78 27.93
CA ASP A 120 -6.92 4.05 28.62
C ASP A 120 -8.16 4.51 29.41
N GLU A 121 -9.37 4.35 28.86
CA GLU A 121 -10.62 4.61 29.59
C GLU A 121 -10.79 3.70 30.83
N LEU A 122 -10.39 2.43 30.71
CA LEU A 122 -10.39 1.49 31.83
C LEU A 122 -9.36 1.90 32.89
N ASP A 123 -8.15 2.27 32.48
CA ASP A 123 -7.09 2.74 33.38
C ASP A 123 -7.54 4.00 34.14
N GLY A 124 -8.13 4.97 33.43
CA GLY A 124 -8.75 6.14 34.03
C GLY A 124 -9.83 5.78 35.05
N SER A 125 -10.68 4.79 34.75
CA SER A 125 -11.71 4.32 35.69
C SER A 125 -11.12 3.64 36.95
N ILE A 126 -9.94 3.04 36.83
CA ILE A 126 -9.21 2.45 37.96
C ILE A 126 -8.63 3.57 38.82
N SER A 127 -7.93 4.53 38.21
CA SER A 127 -7.40 5.72 38.88
C SER A 127 -8.48 6.50 39.62
N GLU A 128 -9.60 6.81 38.96
CA GLU A 128 -10.73 7.51 39.59
C GLU A 128 -11.25 6.80 40.86
N LYS A 129 -11.16 5.46 40.91
CA LYS A 129 -11.59 4.69 42.08
C LYS A 129 -10.53 4.64 43.18
N TYR A 130 -9.26 4.46 42.83
CA TYR A 130 -8.21 4.16 43.80
C TYR A 130 -7.43 5.40 44.24
N ASP A 131 -7.22 6.40 43.39
CA ASP A 131 -6.41 7.59 43.72
C ASP A 131 -6.98 8.35 44.93
N PRO A 132 -8.30 8.58 45.07
CA PRO A 132 -8.84 9.25 46.25
C PRO A 132 -8.60 8.46 47.55
N LEU A 133 -8.64 7.12 47.48
CA LEU A 133 -8.40 6.25 48.63
C LEU A 133 -6.92 6.26 49.01
N ILE A 134 -6.03 6.27 48.02
CA ILE A 134 -4.58 6.40 48.22
C ILE A 134 -4.27 7.74 48.87
N GLU A 135 -4.78 8.85 48.33
CA GLU A 135 -4.59 10.20 48.90
C GLU A 135 -5.10 10.28 50.34
N GLU A 136 -6.24 9.65 50.66
CA GLU A 136 -6.77 9.63 52.02
C GLU A 136 -5.83 8.92 52.99
N VAL A 137 -5.29 7.77 52.59
CA VAL A 137 -4.31 7.00 53.38
C VAL A 137 -2.99 7.77 53.51
N GLU A 138 -2.53 8.45 52.46
CA GLU A 138 -1.33 9.28 52.51
C GLU A 138 -1.47 10.46 53.47
N LYS A 139 -2.63 11.12 53.50
CA LYS A 139 -2.92 12.17 54.50
C LYS A 139 -2.87 11.64 55.93
N VAL A 140 -3.37 10.42 56.16
CA VAL A 140 -3.29 9.78 57.48
C VAL A 140 -1.84 9.47 57.86
N LYS A 141 -1.05 8.94 56.93
CA LYS A 141 0.39 8.68 57.15
C LYS A 141 1.19 9.94 57.44
N LEU A 142 0.84 11.06 56.81
CA LEU A 142 1.46 12.36 57.07
C LEU A 142 1.17 12.83 58.49
N GLU A 143 -0.10 12.83 58.91
CA GLU A 143 -0.51 13.19 60.27
C GLU A 143 0.16 12.29 61.33
N GLU A 144 0.25 10.97 61.09
CA GLU A 144 0.99 10.04 61.95
C GLU A 144 2.47 10.42 62.12
N SER A 145 3.08 10.97 61.08
CA SER A 145 4.49 11.38 61.09
C SER A 145 4.66 12.70 61.85
N GLU A 146 3.79 13.68 61.59
CA GLU A 146 3.77 14.94 62.33
C GLU A 146 3.54 14.73 63.84
N LEU A 147 2.68 13.78 64.22
CA LEU A 147 2.45 13.46 65.62
C LEU A 147 3.67 12.81 66.29
N LYS A 148 4.46 12.02 65.56
CA LYS A 148 5.72 11.47 66.09
C LYS A 148 6.75 12.58 66.31
N GLU A 149 6.86 13.54 65.40
CA GLU A 149 7.75 14.70 65.55
C GLU A 149 7.31 15.59 66.73
N LEU A 150 6.00 15.87 66.83
CA LEU A 150 5.46 16.62 67.96
C LEU A 150 5.72 15.91 69.28
N HIS A 151 5.58 14.58 69.33
CA HIS A 151 5.92 13.79 70.51
C HIS A 151 7.39 13.97 70.90
N SER A 152 8.33 13.88 69.96
CA SER A 152 9.75 14.15 70.23
C SER A 152 9.97 15.58 70.75
N ALA A 153 9.30 16.58 70.18
CA ALA A 153 9.38 17.97 70.64
C ALA A 153 8.79 18.19 72.05
N VAL A 154 7.77 17.41 72.43
CA VAL A 154 7.21 17.41 73.80
C VAL A 154 8.22 16.83 74.79
N GLN A 155 8.97 15.79 74.40
CA GLN A 155 9.96 15.16 75.29
C GLN A 155 11.14 16.07 75.62
N GLU A 156 11.54 16.93 74.69
CA GLU A 156 12.66 17.87 74.86
C GLU A 156 12.23 19.22 75.50
N GLU A 157 10.95 19.39 75.87
CA GLU A 157 10.45 20.64 76.45
C GLU A 157 10.80 20.75 77.94
N GLU A 158 11.60 21.76 78.29
CA GLU A 158 12.06 21.98 79.67
C GLU A 158 11.03 22.73 80.54
N SER A 159 10.10 23.48 79.93
CA SER A 159 9.07 24.24 80.66
C SER A 159 7.88 23.36 81.05
N PRO A 160 7.57 23.21 82.37
CA PRO A 160 6.46 22.37 82.81
C PRO A 160 5.09 22.79 82.27
N LEU A 161 4.86 24.09 82.09
CA LEU A 161 3.59 24.61 81.57
C LEU A 161 3.44 24.30 80.08
N LEU A 162 4.47 24.59 79.28
CA LEU A 162 4.45 24.35 77.83
C LEU A 162 4.41 22.85 77.51
N PHE A 163 5.06 22.02 78.33
CA PHE A 163 4.97 20.57 78.24
C PHE A 163 3.52 20.09 78.32
N LEU A 164 2.78 20.54 79.35
CA LEU A 164 1.38 20.13 79.56
C LEU A 164 0.47 20.60 78.43
N GLU A 165 0.64 21.83 77.94
CA GLU A 165 -0.14 22.37 76.80
C GLU A 165 0.12 21.58 75.51
N LYS A 166 1.38 21.31 75.17
CA LYS A 166 1.73 20.53 73.98
C LYS A 166 1.29 19.06 74.08
N LEU A 167 1.38 18.47 75.28
CA LEU A 167 0.94 17.11 75.53
C LEU A 167 -0.58 16.96 75.35
N ASP A 168 -1.37 17.91 75.86
CA ASP A 168 -2.83 17.91 75.66
C ASP A 168 -3.19 18.03 74.17
N GLY A 169 -2.53 18.92 73.44
CA GLY A 169 -2.69 19.05 71.98
C GLY A 169 -2.34 17.76 71.22
N LEU A 170 -1.26 17.07 71.60
CA LEU A 170 -0.88 15.77 71.04
C LEU A 170 -1.94 14.69 71.34
N GLN A 171 -2.44 14.63 72.58
CA GLN A 171 -3.47 13.65 72.98
C GLN A 171 -4.77 13.85 72.19
N LEU A 172 -5.22 15.09 72.02
CA LEU A 172 -6.40 15.43 71.23
C LEU A 172 -6.26 15.00 69.76
N ARG A 173 -5.14 15.35 69.11
CA ARG A 173 -4.89 14.96 67.71
C ARG A 173 -4.76 13.44 67.55
N LEU A 174 -4.07 12.76 68.47
CA LEU A 174 -3.93 11.31 68.44
C LEU A 174 -5.28 10.60 68.63
N GLN A 175 -6.15 11.13 69.48
CA GLN A 175 -7.51 10.61 69.66
C GLN A 175 -8.35 10.81 68.40
N ALA A 176 -8.29 11.99 67.77
CA ALA A 176 -8.99 12.26 66.51
C ALA A 176 -8.52 11.31 65.39
N LEU A 177 -7.21 11.05 65.31
CA LEU A 177 -6.63 10.11 64.36
C LEU A 177 -7.12 8.68 64.59
N ARG A 178 -7.13 8.21 65.83
CA ARG A 178 -7.62 6.85 66.19
C ARG A 178 -9.09 6.62 65.85
N GLN A 179 -9.89 7.67 65.87
CA GLN A 179 -11.32 7.61 65.52
C GLN A 179 -11.55 7.63 64.01
N LYS A 180 -10.55 8.03 63.21
CA LYS A 180 -10.67 8.09 61.75
C LYS A 180 -10.63 6.67 61.17
N GLN A 181 -11.67 6.31 60.41
CA GLN A 181 -11.75 5.02 59.74
C GLN A 181 -10.92 5.04 58.46
N LEU A 182 -10.11 4.01 58.23
CA LEU A 182 -9.36 3.85 56.97
C LEU A 182 -10.26 3.27 55.88
N PRO A 183 -10.07 3.67 54.61
CA PRO A 183 -10.81 3.10 53.50
C PRO A 183 -10.49 1.61 53.31
N GLU A 184 -11.52 0.77 53.12
CA GLU A 184 -11.38 -0.64 52.74
C GLU A 184 -11.60 -0.80 51.24
N PRO A 185 -10.55 -1.12 50.45
CA PRO A 185 -10.70 -1.22 49.00
C PRO A 185 -11.34 -2.55 48.58
N GLU A 186 -12.39 -2.48 47.77
CA GLU A 186 -12.91 -3.64 47.03
C GLU A 186 -12.05 -3.91 45.78
N PRO A 187 -11.57 -5.16 45.58
CA PRO A 187 -10.74 -5.51 44.43
C PRO A 187 -11.52 -5.36 43.11
N VAL A 188 -10.92 -4.68 42.14
CA VAL A 188 -11.44 -4.58 40.78
C VAL A 188 -10.94 -5.76 39.95
N GLU A 189 -11.86 -6.53 39.37
CA GLU A 189 -11.54 -7.63 38.46
C GLU A 189 -11.64 -7.16 37.00
N ILE A 190 -10.54 -7.31 36.25
CA ILE A 190 -10.49 -6.97 34.81
C ILE A 190 -10.66 -8.26 33.99
N HIS A 191 -11.82 -8.41 33.34
CA HIS A 191 -12.12 -9.56 32.49
C HIS A 191 -13.00 -9.20 31.28
N PRO A 192 -12.79 -9.82 30.10
CA PRO A 192 -11.67 -10.71 29.76
C PRO A 192 -10.35 -9.96 29.57
N ARG A 193 -9.23 -10.66 29.74
CA ARG A 193 -7.90 -10.08 29.49
C ARG A 193 -7.71 -9.92 27.98
N MET A 194 -7.28 -8.72 27.56
CA MET A 194 -7.08 -8.34 26.15
C MET A 194 -6.29 -9.38 25.36
N GLU A 195 -5.20 -9.89 25.94
CA GLU A 195 -4.35 -10.93 25.34
C GLU A 195 -5.14 -12.18 24.89
N LYS A 196 -6.04 -12.69 25.74
CA LYS A 196 -6.87 -13.85 25.40
C LYS A 196 -7.83 -13.53 24.26
N VAL A 197 -8.41 -12.33 24.25
CA VAL A 197 -9.36 -11.96 23.20
C VAL A 197 -8.65 -11.77 21.86
N LEU A 198 -7.44 -11.20 21.86
CA LEU A 198 -6.61 -11.11 20.66
C LEU A 198 -6.26 -12.52 20.13
N GLN A 199 -5.89 -13.43 21.02
CA GLN A 199 -5.58 -14.81 20.67
C GLN A 199 -6.81 -15.60 20.18
N ASP A 200 -7.98 -15.44 20.80
CA ASP A 200 -9.13 -16.29 20.49
C ASP A 200 -10.01 -15.76 19.37
N THR A 201 -10.04 -14.43 19.18
CA THR A 201 -10.95 -13.74 18.27
C THR A 201 -10.20 -13.11 17.09
N TRP A 202 -9.14 -12.33 17.36
CA TRP A 202 -8.44 -11.61 16.30
C TRP A 202 -7.58 -12.52 15.43
N SER A 203 -6.90 -13.51 16.02
CA SER A 203 -6.07 -14.45 15.27
C SER A 203 -6.85 -15.29 14.23
N LYS A 204 -8.15 -15.49 14.46
CA LYS A 204 -9.04 -16.29 13.60
C LYS A 204 -9.85 -15.43 12.63
N THR A 205 -9.75 -14.10 12.70
CA THR A 205 -10.54 -13.21 11.86
C THR A 205 -9.82 -12.96 10.53
N GLU A 206 -10.53 -13.18 9.41
CA GLU A 206 -10.03 -12.83 8.08
C GLU A 206 -9.73 -11.33 7.99
N LEU A 207 -8.58 -10.95 7.45
CA LEU A 207 -8.13 -9.55 7.36
C LEU A 207 -9.18 -8.62 6.70
N GLY A 208 -9.85 -9.12 5.65
CA GLY A 208 -10.92 -8.38 4.94
C GLY A 208 -12.20 -8.16 5.76
N LYS A 209 -12.36 -8.84 6.91
CA LYS A 209 -13.51 -8.72 7.82
C LYS A 209 -13.17 -7.95 9.09
N VAL A 210 -11.94 -7.46 9.27
CA VAL A 210 -11.49 -6.78 10.50
C VAL A 210 -12.32 -5.54 10.82
N HIS A 211 -12.83 -4.83 9.81
CA HIS A 211 -13.76 -3.71 9.99
C HIS A 211 -15.09 -4.07 10.67
N ARG A 212 -15.44 -5.36 10.77
CA ARG A 212 -16.68 -5.86 11.41
C ARG A 212 -16.50 -6.27 12.86
N ILE A 213 -15.28 -6.20 13.40
CA ILE A 213 -15.05 -6.47 14.82
C ILE A 213 -15.57 -5.26 15.61
N HIS A 214 -16.72 -5.43 16.26
CA HIS A 214 -17.31 -4.39 17.09
C HIS A 214 -16.80 -4.49 18.53
N LEU A 215 -16.20 -3.39 19.01
CA LEU A 215 -15.74 -3.23 20.40
C LEU A 215 -16.87 -3.35 21.43
N CYS A 216 -18.12 -3.09 21.04
CA CYS A 216 -19.27 -3.13 21.93
C CYS A 216 -19.52 -4.52 22.58
N LYS A 217 -18.97 -5.61 22.02
CA LYS A 217 -19.06 -6.94 22.65
C LYS A 217 -18.02 -7.15 23.76
N TRP A 218 -17.00 -6.31 23.84
CA TRP A 218 -15.86 -6.46 24.75
C TRP A 218 -16.14 -5.83 26.12
N PHE A 219 -16.82 -4.68 26.13
CA PHE A 219 -17.05 -3.88 27.34
C PHE A 219 -18.29 -4.26 28.16
N ALA A 220 -18.99 -5.34 27.80
CA ALA A 220 -20.22 -5.74 28.50
C ALA A 220 -19.99 -6.28 29.93
N LEU A 221 -18.75 -6.47 30.39
CA LEU A 221 -18.46 -7.25 31.61
C LEU A 221 -17.29 -6.71 32.48
N ILE A 222 -17.14 -5.38 32.64
CA ILE A 222 -16.48 -4.88 33.86
C ILE A 222 -17.46 -5.10 35.01
N LYS A 223 -17.41 -6.30 35.62
CA LYS A 223 -18.21 -6.60 36.82
C LYS A 223 -17.53 -5.97 38.02
N TYR A 224 -18.01 -4.79 38.41
CA TYR A 224 -17.83 -4.31 39.78
C TYR A 224 -18.45 -5.35 40.73
N GLY A 225 -17.71 -5.70 41.78
CA GLY A 225 -18.14 -6.64 42.82
C GLY A 225 -19.62 -6.42 43.18
N LYS A 226 -20.40 -7.50 43.09
CA LYS A 226 -21.85 -7.56 43.33
C LYS A 226 -22.72 -6.59 42.48
N GLY A 227 -22.87 -6.95 41.21
CA GLY A 227 -24.20 -7.01 40.59
C GLY A 227 -24.84 -5.71 40.09
N ARG A 228 -24.08 -4.66 39.79
CA ARG A 228 -24.61 -3.49 39.07
C ARG A 228 -23.83 -3.24 37.78
N SER A 229 -24.53 -3.38 36.64
CA SER A 229 -24.02 -3.01 35.32
C SER A 229 -24.02 -1.50 35.16
N PHE A 230 -22.91 -0.93 34.73
CA PHE A 230 -22.85 0.47 34.31
C PHE A 230 -23.64 0.65 33.01
N LYS A 231 -24.85 1.22 33.08
CA LYS A 231 -25.62 1.65 31.90
C LYS A 231 -25.04 2.96 31.40
N GLY A 232 -23.92 2.90 30.68
CA GLY A 232 -23.20 4.11 30.32
C GLY A 232 -22.33 4.01 29.07
N MET A 233 -22.64 3.13 28.10
CA MET A 233 -21.97 3.20 26.80
C MET A 233 -22.92 3.78 25.76
N LYS A 234 -22.68 5.04 25.39
CA LYS A 234 -23.24 5.65 24.19
C LYS A 234 -22.80 4.79 23.01
N LYS A 235 -23.77 4.36 22.19
CA LYS A 235 -23.50 3.67 20.93
C LYS A 235 -22.59 4.54 20.07
N ILE A 236 -21.34 4.11 19.89
CA ILE A 236 -20.48 4.66 18.85
C ILE A 236 -21.00 4.08 17.53
N ASN A 237 -21.77 4.87 16.79
CA ASN A 237 -22.15 4.55 15.42
C ASN A 237 -20.93 4.77 14.53
N TYR A 238 -20.39 3.70 13.97
CA TYR A 238 -19.45 3.78 12.86
C TYR A 238 -20.26 3.87 11.56
N TYR A 239 -20.22 5.03 10.92
CA TYR A 239 -20.60 5.22 9.52
C TYR A 239 -19.40 4.96 8.63
#